data_AF-A0A8T4FFE0-F1
#
_entry.id   AF-A0A8T4FFE0-F1
#
_cell.length_a   1.000
_cell.length_b   1.000
_cell.length_c   1.000
_cell.angle_alpha   90.00
_cell.angle_beta   90.00
_cell.angle_gamma   90.00
#
_symmetry.space_group_name_H-M   'P 1'
#
loop_
_entity.id
_entity.type
_entity.pdbx_description
1 polymer ?
#
loop_
_entity_poly.entity_id
_entity_poly.type
_entity_poly.pdbx_seq_one_letter_code
_entity_poly.pdbx_strand_id
1 'polypeptide(L)'
;MNRSPLKFVALTFGLSSGFWLAGAATGRFADRLPVALPVSALMASAPLLAAVLLVRRENVPGGVRRLLKRAADHGRITRKGWYVPVILTMPGVMLASYGAMRLLGRPLPELSVSLPTLAVVSVLFFAGAACEQLGWTGYAVDPLRGRWSALRTSVVLGVVWGVWHIVPYAQAGHGPGWIAWQCLYTLALRIVLGWIYENTNRSVFATIVCQATSNISWFVFPNAGSHYDPVFPAGIASAGVVLVTLTGLATGRRNRSDHQGEDMNGQLYAVRRWMYRGGRPGWLARVLNRVASGQFSAGLLSPGGAVSLEVRGRSSGRMISVPLMVADLGDQEYLVSMLGADANWVRNVRAAKGHVVLRRNGRRPVVLEEVESGLRAPILRRYLALAPGARPHLPVTRDSTAEDFEAVAPRYPVFRITDSRLPASTQVQRTTP
;
A
#
# COMPACT_ATOMS: atom_id res chain seq x y z
N MET A 1 -17.13 -18.21 12.10
CA MET A 1 -17.50 -18.96 10.87
C MET A 1 -16.24 -19.42 10.18
N ASN A 2 -15.97 -20.72 10.13
CA ASN A 2 -14.69 -21.26 9.65
C ASN A 2 -14.75 -21.51 8.12
N ARG A 3 -14.75 -20.43 7.33
CA ARG A 3 -14.65 -20.53 5.87
C ARG A 3 -13.30 -21.14 5.50
N SER A 4 -13.30 -22.13 4.60
CA SER A 4 -12.07 -22.78 4.13
C SER A 4 -11.59 -22.14 2.82
N PRO A 5 -10.45 -21.42 2.81
CA PRO A 5 -9.86 -20.88 1.59
C PRO A 5 -9.47 -21.96 0.59
N LEU A 6 -9.06 -23.14 1.08
CA LEU A 6 -8.67 -24.26 0.21
C LEU A 6 -9.86 -24.80 -0.59
N LYS A 7 -11.02 -24.98 0.06
CA LYS A 7 -12.25 -25.40 -0.64
C LYS A 7 -12.66 -24.39 -1.72
N PHE A 8 -12.47 -23.10 -1.43
CA PHE A 8 -12.71 -22.04 -2.41
C PHE A 8 -11.76 -22.15 -3.60
N VAL A 9 -10.45 -22.22 -3.37
CA VAL A 9 -9.45 -22.34 -4.45
C VAL A 9 -9.71 -23.59 -5.30
N ALA A 10 -9.92 -24.75 -4.67
CA ALA A 10 -10.19 -25.99 -5.39
C ALA A 10 -11.45 -25.89 -6.27
N LEU A 11 -12.53 -25.32 -5.74
CA LEU A 11 -13.78 -25.14 -6.50
C LEU A 11 -13.62 -24.12 -7.63
N THR A 12 -12.90 -23.02 -7.40
CA THR A 12 -12.60 -22.03 -8.44
C THR A 12 -11.82 -22.67 -9.59
N PHE A 13 -10.74 -23.41 -9.31
CA PHE A 13 -9.96 -24.11 -10.33
C PHE A 13 -10.79 -25.18 -11.06
N GLY A 14 -11.60 -25.95 -10.33
CA GLY A 14 -12.51 -26.93 -10.92
C GLY A 14 -13.51 -26.30 -11.88
N LEU A 15 -14.18 -25.21 -11.49
CA LEU A 15 -15.10 -24.47 -12.36
C LEU A 15 -14.37 -23.84 -13.56
N SER A 16 -13.16 -23.31 -13.37
CA SER A 16 -12.36 -22.74 -14.46
C SER A 16 -11.90 -23.78 -15.48
N SER A 17 -11.64 -25.02 -15.06
CA SER A 17 -11.21 -26.09 -15.96
C SER A 17 -12.22 -26.36 -17.08
N GLY A 18 -13.53 -26.23 -16.81
CA GLY A 18 -14.57 -26.35 -17.84
C GLY A 18 -14.43 -25.27 -18.94
N PHE A 19 -14.11 -24.04 -18.55
CA PHE A 19 -13.85 -22.95 -19.50
C PHE A 19 -12.53 -23.12 -20.25
N TRP A 20 -11.50 -23.69 -19.62
CA TRP A 20 -10.23 -24.01 -20.27
C TRP A 20 -10.41 -25.08 -21.34
N LEU A 21 -11.12 -26.17 -21.01
CA LEU A 21 -11.43 -27.24 -21.96
C LEU A 21 -12.29 -26.74 -23.12
N ALA A 22 -13.31 -25.93 -22.82
CA ALA A 22 -14.12 -25.30 -23.86
C ALA A 22 -13.26 -24.42 -24.78
N GLY A 23 -12.38 -23.58 -24.23
CA GLY A 23 -11.47 -22.74 -25.02
C GLY A 23 -10.47 -23.53 -25.87
N ALA A 24 -10.04 -24.70 -25.39
CA ALA A 24 -9.20 -25.60 -26.19
C ALA A 24 -9.97 -26.22 -27.37
N ALA A 25 -11.28 -26.48 -27.20
CA ALA A 25 -12.12 -27.11 -28.21
C ALA A 25 -12.69 -26.14 -29.26
N THR A 26 -13.02 -24.91 -28.89
CA THR A 26 -13.76 -23.97 -29.76
C THR A 26 -12.92 -22.79 -30.30
N GLY A 27 -11.67 -22.62 -29.85
CA GLY A 27 -10.82 -21.51 -30.27
C GLY A 27 -11.24 -20.15 -29.68
N ARG A 28 -10.90 -19.05 -30.39
CA ARG A 28 -11.20 -17.67 -29.95
C ARG A 28 -12.64 -17.28 -30.36
N PHE A 29 -13.34 -16.47 -29.56
CA PHE A 29 -14.53 -15.74 -30.02
C PHE A 29 -14.10 -14.68 -31.03
N ALA A 30 -13.86 -15.08 -32.28
CA ALA A 30 -13.21 -14.21 -33.25
C ALA A 30 -14.11 -13.09 -33.81
N ASP A 31 -15.44 -13.27 -33.88
CA ASP A 31 -16.23 -12.43 -34.80
C ASP A 31 -17.42 -11.66 -34.19
N ARG A 32 -17.61 -11.63 -32.86
CA ARG A 32 -18.83 -11.04 -32.25
C ARG A 32 -18.62 -9.99 -31.16
N LEU A 33 -17.38 -9.74 -30.71
CA LEU A 33 -17.08 -8.75 -29.68
C LEU A 33 -15.95 -7.81 -30.14
N PRO A 34 -15.96 -6.52 -29.75
CA PRO A 34 -14.88 -5.58 -30.05
C PRO A 34 -13.51 -5.96 -29.46
N VAL A 35 -13.48 -6.99 -28.61
CA VAL A 35 -12.28 -7.53 -27.97
C VAL A 35 -12.24 -9.03 -28.26
N ALA A 36 -11.17 -9.49 -28.91
CA ALA A 36 -10.95 -10.90 -29.22
C ALA A 36 -10.57 -11.69 -27.94
N LEU A 37 -11.52 -11.85 -27.01
CA LEU A 37 -11.32 -12.62 -25.79
C LEU A 37 -11.50 -14.12 -26.09
N PRO A 38 -10.58 -14.99 -25.64
CA PRO A 38 -10.78 -16.43 -25.76
C PRO A 38 -11.96 -16.87 -24.88
N VAL A 39 -12.61 -17.99 -25.22
CA VAL A 39 -13.73 -18.56 -24.42
C VAL A 39 -13.30 -18.80 -22.96
N SER A 40 -12.02 -19.12 -22.75
CA SER A 40 -11.44 -19.27 -21.42
C SER A 40 -11.50 -17.99 -20.58
N ALA A 41 -11.62 -16.79 -21.15
CA ALA A 41 -11.78 -15.54 -20.41
C ALA A 41 -13.08 -15.51 -19.57
N LEU A 42 -14.10 -16.28 -19.96
CA LEU A 42 -15.34 -16.43 -19.17
C LEU A 42 -15.10 -17.07 -17.79
N MET A 43 -13.92 -17.68 -17.58
CA MET A 43 -13.50 -18.16 -16.26
C MET A 43 -13.47 -17.04 -15.21
N ALA A 44 -13.44 -15.76 -15.59
CA ALA A 44 -13.56 -14.62 -14.67
C ALA A 44 -14.79 -14.73 -13.74
N SER A 45 -15.83 -15.45 -14.17
CA SER A 45 -17.03 -15.77 -13.36
C SER A 45 -16.81 -16.86 -12.29
N ALA A 46 -15.82 -17.74 -12.45
CA ALA A 46 -15.61 -18.92 -11.60
C ALA A 46 -15.33 -18.59 -10.11
N PRO A 47 -14.54 -17.55 -9.75
CA PRO A 47 -14.37 -17.15 -8.36
C PRO A 47 -15.69 -16.71 -7.70
N LEU A 48 -16.52 -15.95 -8.42
CA LEU A 48 -17.84 -15.55 -7.91
C LEU A 48 -18.76 -16.77 -7.72
N LEU A 49 -18.83 -17.65 -8.72
CA LEU A 49 -19.64 -18.86 -8.64
C LEU A 49 -19.22 -19.75 -7.47
N ALA A 50 -17.92 -19.98 -7.29
CA ALA A 50 -17.39 -20.72 -6.16
C ALA A 50 -17.77 -20.08 -4.82
N ALA A 51 -17.63 -18.75 -4.69
CA ALA A 51 -18.02 -18.04 -3.48
C ALA A 51 -19.52 -18.12 -3.22
N VAL A 52 -20.38 -17.97 -4.23
CA VAL A 52 -21.84 -18.07 -4.09
C VAL A 52 -22.24 -19.48 -3.64
N LEU A 53 -21.68 -20.53 -4.25
CA LEU A 53 -21.97 -21.91 -3.87
C LEU A 53 -21.57 -22.21 -2.43
N LEU A 54 -20.39 -21.76 -2.02
CA LEU A 54 -19.91 -21.96 -0.64
C LEU A 54 -20.71 -21.14 0.38
N VAL A 55 -21.07 -19.89 0.06
CA VAL A 55 -21.91 -19.05 0.93
C VAL A 55 -23.34 -19.62 1.04
N ARG A 56 -23.89 -20.20 -0.02
CA ARG A 56 -25.20 -20.89 0.06
C ARG A 56 -25.14 -22.08 1.02
N ARG A 57 -24.05 -22.86 0.99
CA ARG A 57 -23.85 -24.00 1.90
C ARG A 57 -23.65 -23.60 3.37
N GLU A 58 -23.32 -22.34 3.66
CA GLU A 58 -23.27 -21.83 5.03
C GLU A 58 -24.66 -21.67 5.66
N ASN A 59 -25.75 -21.78 4.88
CA ASN A 59 -27.14 -21.66 5.32
C ASN A 59 -27.45 -20.37 6.11
N VAL A 60 -26.68 -19.29 5.87
CA VAL A 60 -26.94 -18.00 6.52
C VAL A 60 -27.92 -17.17 5.68
N PRO A 61 -29.08 -16.76 6.23
CA PRO A 61 -30.04 -15.92 5.51
C PRO A 61 -29.40 -14.67 4.93
N GLY A 62 -29.65 -14.42 3.65
CA GLY A 62 -29.13 -13.24 2.93
C GLY A 62 -27.61 -13.21 2.69
N GLY A 63 -26.87 -14.29 2.96
CA GLY A 63 -25.41 -14.35 2.79
C GLY A 63 -24.95 -13.98 1.38
N VAL A 64 -25.57 -14.56 0.35
CA VAL A 64 -25.28 -14.26 -1.07
C VAL A 64 -25.57 -12.80 -1.39
N ARG A 65 -26.73 -12.28 -0.96
CA ARG A 65 -27.09 -10.87 -1.17
C ARG A 65 -26.07 -9.92 -0.53
N ARG A 66 -25.60 -10.22 0.69
CA ARG A 66 -24.55 -9.44 1.35
C ARG A 66 -23.23 -9.49 0.59
N LEU A 67 -22.83 -10.66 0.06
CA LEU A 67 -21.63 -10.79 -0.77
C LEU A 67 -21.74 -9.91 -2.02
N LEU A 68 -22.81 -10.06 -2.82
CA LEU A 68 -23.02 -9.32 -4.06
C LEU A 68 -23.08 -7.80 -3.84
N LYS A 69 -23.74 -7.34 -2.76
CA LYS A 69 -23.79 -5.92 -2.39
C LYS A 69 -22.39 -5.30 -2.18
N ARG A 70 -21.37 -6.07 -1.82
CA ARG A 70 -19.99 -5.55 -1.66
C ARG A 70 -19.42 -4.98 -2.96
N ALA A 71 -19.93 -5.41 -4.13
CA ALA A 71 -19.50 -4.90 -5.43
C ALA A 71 -20.01 -3.49 -5.73
N ALA A 72 -20.99 -2.96 -5.00
CA ALA A 72 -21.48 -1.59 -5.14
C ALA A 72 -21.31 -0.76 -3.85
N ASP A 73 -20.67 -1.32 -2.82
CA ASP A 73 -20.48 -0.68 -1.52
C ASP A 73 -19.31 0.33 -1.54
N HIS A 74 -19.52 1.42 -2.29
CA HIS A 74 -18.59 2.54 -2.35
C HIS A 74 -18.59 3.37 -1.05
N GLY A 75 -19.62 3.24 -0.21
CA GLY A 75 -19.76 3.90 1.09
C GLY A 75 -18.63 3.55 2.07
N ARG A 76 -18.03 2.35 1.95
CA ARG A 76 -16.83 1.97 2.73
C ARG A 76 -15.63 2.87 2.51
N ILE A 77 -15.52 3.56 1.36
CA ILE A 77 -14.46 4.53 1.10
C ILE A 77 -14.82 5.84 1.83
N THR A 78 -14.51 5.89 3.13
CA THR A 78 -14.78 7.05 4.00
C THR A 78 -13.88 8.23 3.66
N ARG A 79 -12.59 7.97 3.45
CA ARG A 79 -11.60 8.98 3.06
C ARG A 79 -11.58 9.14 1.53
N LYS A 80 -12.24 10.16 1.01
CA LYS A 80 -12.42 10.37 -0.44
C LYS A 80 -11.13 10.52 -1.25
N GLY A 81 -10.03 10.95 -0.62
CA GLY A 81 -8.71 10.95 -1.27
C GLY A 81 -8.24 9.57 -1.77
N TRP A 82 -8.82 8.46 -1.29
CA TRP A 82 -8.47 7.12 -1.78
C TRP A 82 -9.00 6.80 -3.18
N TYR A 83 -9.95 7.56 -3.74
CA TYR A 83 -10.33 7.37 -5.14
C TYR A 83 -9.17 7.61 -6.10
N VAL A 84 -8.26 8.54 -5.75
CA VAL A 84 -7.08 8.86 -6.56
C VAL A 84 -6.18 7.64 -6.77
N PRO A 85 -5.61 6.99 -5.73
CA PRO A 85 -4.80 5.78 -5.92
C PRO A 85 -5.63 4.60 -6.45
N VAL A 86 -6.90 4.47 -6.08
CA VAL A 86 -7.77 3.38 -6.60
C VAL A 86 -7.89 3.45 -8.12
N ILE A 87 -8.08 4.65 -8.68
CA ILE A 87 -8.30 4.84 -10.10
C ILE A 87 -6.97 4.96 -10.85
N LEU A 88 -6.01 5.74 -10.35
CA LEU A 88 -4.85 6.19 -11.12
C LEU A 88 -3.58 5.36 -10.95
N THR A 89 -3.48 4.47 -9.95
CA THR A 89 -2.23 3.71 -9.75
C THR A 89 -1.91 2.83 -10.97
N MET A 90 -2.86 2.07 -11.50
CA MET A 90 -2.60 1.18 -12.64
C MET A 90 -2.45 1.93 -13.97
N PRO A 91 -3.28 2.95 -14.29
CA PRO A 91 -3.00 3.85 -15.41
C PRO A 91 -1.62 4.50 -15.33
N GLY A 92 -1.18 4.93 -14.14
CA GLY A 92 0.16 5.49 -13.93
C GLY A 92 1.28 4.49 -14.19
N VAL A 93 1.13 3.22 -13.76
CA VAL A 93 2.10 2.15 -14.07
C VAL A 93 2.19 1.93 -15.58
N MET A 94 1.04 1.90 -16.28
CA MET A 94 1.02 1.75 -17.73
C MET A 94 1.63 2.97 -18.43
N LEU A 95 1.27 4.20 -18.08
CA LEU A 95 1.91 5.40 -18.65
C LEU A 95 3.43 5.40 -18.46
N ALA A 96 3.92 5.02 -17.27
CA ALA A 96 5.34 4.90 -17.00
C ALA A 96 6.00 3.80 -17.85
N SER A 97 5.30 2.69 -18.09
CA SER A 97 5.74 1.61 -18.97
C SER A 97 5.86 2.09 -20.42
N TYR A 98 4.88 2.84 -20.91
CA TYR A 98 4.90 3.44 -22.25
C TYR A 98 6.10 4.38 -22.41
N GLY A 99 6.31 5.27 -21.44
CA GLY A 99 7.45 6.20 -21.42
C GLY A 99 8.79 5.45 -21.41
N ALA A 100 8.94 4.42 -20.57
CA ALA A 100 10.15 3.61 -20.52
C ALA A 100 10.43 2.89 -21.85
N MET A 101 9.40 2.32 -22.49
CA MET A 101 9.53 1.69 -23.80
C MET A 101 9.96 2.69 -24.88
N ARG A 102 9.37 3.90 -24.90
CA ARG A 102 9.78 4.98 -25.82
C ARG A 102 11.24 5.40 -25.60
N LEU A 103 11.67 5.53 -24.35
CA LEU A 103 13.05 5.91 -24.01
C LEU A 103 14.07 4.84 -24.44
N LEU A 104 13.67 3.57 -24.47
CA LEU A 104 14.48 2.46 -24.99
C LEU A 104 14.40 2.30 -26.52
N GLY A 105 13.80 3.26 -27.23
CA GLY A 105 13.69 3.23 -28.69
C GLY A 105 12.72 2.18 -29.23
N ARG A 106 11.79 1.66 -28.42
CA ARG A 106 10.78 0.71 -28.91
C ARG A 106 9.81 1.42 -29.86
N PRO A 107 9.55 0.87 -31.06
CA PRO A 107 8.54 1.42 -31.95
C PRO A 107 7.17 1.22 -31.29
N LEU A 108 6.51 2.33 -30.96
CA LEU A 108 5.17 2.32 -30.39
C LEU A 108 4.26 3.14 -31.30
N PRO A 109 3.12 2.58 -31.73
CA PRO A 109 2.20 3.27 -32.61
C PRO A 109 1.50 4.42 -31.87
N GLU A 110 0.90 5.31 -32.64
CA GLU A 110 -0.04 6.29 -32.08
C GLU A 110 -1.24 5.59 -31.47
N LEU A 111 -1.77 6.20 -30.41
CA LEU A 111 -2.92 5.70 -29.69
C LEU A 111 -4.19 5.90 -30.52
N SER A 112 -4.82 4.82 -30.94
CA SER A 112 -6.09 4.84 -31.68
C SER A 112 -7.15 4.03 -30.93
N VAL A 113 -7.80 4.67 -29.95
CA VAL A 113 -8.93 4.08 -29.22
C VAL A 113 -10.15 4.99 -29.36
N SER A 114 -11.24 4.46 -29.89
CA SER A 114 -12.50 5.20 -30.00
C SER A 114 -13.24 5.27 -28.66
N LEU A 115 -13.85 6.41 -28.35
CA LEU A 115 -14.62 6.61 -27.12
C LEU A 115 -15.76 5.58 -26.91
N PRO A 116 -16.53 5.18 -27.95
CA PRO A 116 -17.55 4.14 -27.78
C PRO A 116 -16.95 2.79 -27.37
N THR A 117 -15.82 2.39 -27.98
CA THR A 117 -15.11 1.17 -27.59
C THR A 117 -14.66 1.25 -26.15
N LEU A 118 -14.08 2.38 -25.75
CA LEU A 118 -13.63 2.60 -24.38
C LEU A 118 -14.78 2.48 -23.37
N ALA A 119 -15.97 3.00 -23.68
CA ALA A 119 -17.15 2.87 -22.83
C ALA A 119 -17.59 1.40 -22.68
N VAL A 120 -17.67 0.67 -23.80
CA VAL A 120 -18.06 -0.75 -23.80
C VAL A 120 -17.07 -1.60 -22.99
N VAL A 121 -15.76 -1.47 -23.26
CA VAL A 121 -14.74 -2.25 -22.53
C VAL A 121 -14.66 -1.87 -21.05
N SER A 122 -14.96 -0.62 -20.70
CA SER A 122 -15.00 -0.19 -19.29
C SER A 122 -16.09 -0.93 -18.51
N VAL A 123 -17.29 -1.06 -19.09
CA VAL A 123 -18.39 -1.84 -18.49
C VAL A 123 -18.02 -3.32 -18.39
N LEU A 124 -17.48 -3.90 -19.48
CA LEU A 124 -17.09 -5.31 -19.52
C LEU A 124 -15.99 -5.63 -18.50
N PHE A 125 -14.92 -4.83 -18.45
CA PHE A 125 -13.83 -5.05 -17.50
C PHE A 125 -14.24 -4.79 -16.05
N PHE A 126 -15.14 -3.83 -15.80
CA PHE A 126 -15.71 -3.66 -14.47
C PHE A 126 -16.52 -4.89 -14.04
N ALA A 127 -17.37 -5.43 -14.91
CA ALA A 127 -18.15 -6.63 -14.63
C ALA A 127 -17.27 -7.87 -14.40
N GLY A 128 -16.22 -8.06 -15.22
CA GLY A 128 -15.24 -9.12 -15.04
C GLY A 128 -14.48 -8.99 -13.71
N ALA A 129 -13.96 -7.79 -13.42
CA ALA A 129 -13.29 -7.51 -12.15
C ALA A 129 -14.24 -7.70 -10.95
N ALA A 130 -15.53 -7.38 -11.09
CA ALA A 130 -16.52 -7.63 -10.05
C ALA A 130 -16.66 -9.12 -9.74
N CYS A 131 -16.74 -9.96 -10.78
CA CYS A 131 -16.81 -11.41 -10.61
C CYS A 131 -15.56 -11.95 -9.90
N GLU A 132 -14.38 -11.55 -10.33
CA GLU A 132 -13.13 -12.01 -9.72
C GLU A 132 -12.98 -11.53 -8.27
N GLN A 133 -13.12 -10.22 -8.01
CA GLN A 133 -12.85 -9.66 -6.69
C GLN A 133 -13.91 -10.02 -5.66
N LEU A 134 -15.16 -10.27 -6.05
CA LEU A 134 -16.16 -10.81 -5.12
C LEU A 134 -15.75 -12.19 -4.58
N GLY A 135 -15.11 -13.03 -5.40
CA GLY A 135 -14.52 -14.29 -4.95
C GLY A 135 -13.22 -14.06 -4.16
N TRP A 136 -12.19 -13.58 -4.86
CA TRP A 136 -10.83 -13.49 -4.30
C TRP A 136 -10.74 -12.58 -3.08
N THR A 137 -11.42 -11.44 -3.09
CA THR A 137 -11.39 -10.46 -2.01
C THR A 137 -12.63 -10.54 -1.12
N GLY A 138 -13.82 -10.66 -1.71
CA GLY A 138 -15.08 -10.69 -0.98
C GLY A 138 -15.33 -11.96 -0.17
N TYR A 139 -14.72 -13.09 -0.56
CA TYR A 139 -14.83 -14.37 0.15
C TYR A 139 -13.51 -14.84 0.78
N ALA A 140 -12.41 -14.87 0.02
CA ALA A 140 -11.19 -15.56 0.45
C ALA A 140 -10.23 -14.73 1.33
N VAL A 141 -10.21 -13.40 1.23
CA VAL A 141 -9.29 -12.55 2.01
C VAL A 141 -9.60 -12.57 3.50
N ASP A 142 -10.87 -12.41 3.90
CA ASP A 142 -11.24 -12.27 5.32
C ASP A 142 -10.80 -13.49 6.17
N PRO A 143 -11.04 -14.76 5.76
CA PRO A 143 -10.58 -15.94 6.52
C PRO A 143 -9.06 -16.07 6.56
N LEU A 144 -8.36 -15.73 5.47
CA LEU A 144 -6.89 -15.75 5.43
C LEU A 144 -6.28 -14.68 6.35
N ARG A 145 -6.89 -13.49 6.40
CA ARG A 145 -6.47 -12.40 7.30
C ARG A 145 -6.71 -12.69 8.78
N GLY A 146 -7.61 -13.63 9.09
CA GLY A 146 -7.74 -14.16 10.45
C GLY A 146 -6.53 -14.97 10.92
N ARG A 147 -5.66 -15.41 10.00
CA ARG A 147 -4.49 -16.25 10.27
C ARG A 147 -3.16 -15.60 9.90
N TRP A 148 -3.15 -14.73 8.89
CA TRP A 148 -1.94 -14.21 8.27
C TRP A 148 -1.98 -12.69 8.16
N SER A 149 -0.78 -12.07 8.07
CA SER A 149 -0.62 -10.63 7.82
C SER A 149 -1.18 -10.22 6.44
N ALA A 150 -1.47 -8.93 6.26
CA ALA A 150 -2.05 -8.42 5.01
C ALA A 150 -1.16 -8.72 3.80
N LEU A 151 0.16 -8.50 3.95
CA LEU A 151 1.13 -8.79 2.92
C LEU A 151 1.19 -10.29 2.60
N ARG A 152 1.22 -11.16 3.63
CA ARG A 152 1.24 -12.62 3.42
C ARG A 152 -0.01 -13.09 2.67
N THR A 153 -1.19 -12.63 3.07
CA THR A 153 -2.44 -12.97 2.39
C THR A 153 -2.43 -12.51 0.93
N SER A 154 -1.97 -11.29 0.65
CA SER A 154 -1.87 -10.79 -0.73
C SER A 154 -0.86 -11.55 -1.57
N VAL A 155 0.30 -11.91 -1.02
CA VAL A 155 1.33 -12.70 -1.72
C VAL A 155 0.81 -14.09 -2.06
N VAL A 156 0.28 -14.81 -1.07
CA VAL A 156 -0.24 -16.18 -1.29
C VAL A 156 -1.38 -16.17 -2.29
N LEU A 157 -2.36 -15.26 -2.14
CA LEU A 157 -3.43 -15.13 -3.12
C LEU A 157 -2.91 -14.68 -4.49
N GLY A 158 -1.85 -13.86 -4.54
CA GLY A 158 -1.26 -13.40 -5.80
C GLY A 158 -0.60 -14.52 -6.57
N VAL A 159 0.09 -15.43 -5.88
CA VAL A 159 0.67 -16.64 -6.49
C VAL A 159 -0.44 -17.55 -7.01
N VAL A 160 -1.45 -17.84 -6.19
CA VAL A 160 -2.60 -18.68 -6.62
C VAL A 160 -3.32 -18.06 -7.82
N TRP A 161 -3.52 -16.74 -7.81
CA TRP A 161 -4.17 -16.00 -8.89
C TRP A 161 -3.31 -15.96 -10.16
N GLY A 162 -1.99 -15.85 -10.05
CA GLY A 162 -1.06 -15.96 -11.18
C GLY A 162 -1.09 -17.35 -11.82
N VAL A 163 -1.01 -18.41 -11.00
CA VAL A 163 -1.10 -19.81 -11.46
C VAL A 163 -2.43 -20.06 -12.19
N TRP A 164 -3.53 -19.54 -11.66
CA TRP A 164 -4.86 -19.66 -12.25
C TRP A 164 -4.96 -19.07 -13.67
N HIS A 165 -4.11 -18.10 -14.02
CA HIS A 165 -4.10 -17.48 -15.34
C HIS A 165 -3.15 -18.15 -16.35
N ILE A 166 -2.27 -19.06 -15.93
CA ILE A 166 -1.26 -19.67 -16.81
C ILE A 166 -1.91 -20.34 -18.03
N VAL A 167 -2.97 -21.12 -17.82
CA VAL A 167 -3.66 -21.85 -18.90
C VAL A 167 -4.28 -20.87 -19.92
N PRO A 168 -5.10 -19.87 -19.51
CA PRO A 168 -5.57 -18.84 -20.42
C PRO A 168 -4.48 -18.08 -21.17
N TYR A 169 -3.36 -17.74 -20.52
CA TYR A 169 -2.26 -17.05 -21.20
C TYR A 169 -1.59 -17.92 -22.26
N ALA A 170 -1.41 -19.22 -21.97
CA ALA A 170 -0.91 -20.18 -22.95
C ALA A 170 -1.87 -20.34 -24.12
N GLN A 171 -3.18 -20.45 -23.86
CA GLN A 171 -4.22 -20.53 -24.91
C GLN A 171 -4.35 -19.25 -25.74
N ALA A 172 -4.00 -18.09 -25.16
CA ALA A 172 -3.89 -16.83 -25.90
C ALA A 172 -2.66 -16.77 -26.81
N GLY A 173 -1.74 -17.75 -26.74
CA GLY A 173 -0.57 -17.87 -27.60
C GLY A 173 0.71 -17.25 -27.03
N HIS A 174 0.74 -16.92 -25.73
CA HIS A 174 1.93 -16.34 -25.11
C HIS A 174 2.97 -17.40 -24.74
N GLY A 175 4.26 -17.08 -24.95
CA GLY A 175 5.38 -17.95 -24.57
C GLY A 175 5.70 -17.93 -23.07
N PRO A 176 6.47 -18.90 -22.56
CA PRO A 176 6.74 -19.05 -21.12
C PRO A 176 7.38 -17.82 -20.45
N GLY A 177 8.30 -17.14 -21.14
CA GLY A 177 8.94 -15.93 -20.61
C GLY A 177 7.96 -14.78 -20.40
N TRP A 178 7.07 -14.56 -21.38
CA TRP A 178 5.98 -13.57 -21.27
C TRP A 178 5.05 -13.91 -20.11
N ILE A 179 4.66 -15.19 -19.99
CA ILE A 179 3.79 -15.68 -18.90
C ILE A 179 4.42 -15.46 -17.53
N ALA A 180 5.73 -15.71 -17.39
CA ALA A 180 6.44 -15.50 -16.12
C ALA A 180 6.40 -14.02 -15.68
N TRP A 181 6.69 -13.10 -16.60
CA TRP A 181 6.61 -11.65 -16.33
C TRP A 181 5.18 -11.20 -16.05
N GLN A 182 4.20 -11.74 -16.77
CA GLN A 182 2.79 -11.47 -16.53
C GLN A 182 2.34 -11.97 -15.16
N CYS A 183 2.79 -13.15 -14.73
CA CYS A 183 2.51 -13.66 -13.38
C CYS A 183 3.14 -12.79 -12.29
N LEU A 184 4.35 -12.26 -12.52
CA LEU A 184 4.98 -11.31 -11.62
C LEU A 184 4.17 -10.00 -11.53
N TYR A 185 3.68 -9.50 -12.66
CA TYR A 185 2.77 -8.35 -12.68
C TYR A 185 1.46 -8.64 -11.91
N THR A 186 0.83 -9.80 -12.13
CA THR A 186 -0.38 -10.23 -11.40
C THR A 186 -0.14 -10.31 -9.89
N LEU A 187 1.01 -10.81 -9.46
CA LEU A 187 1.41 -10.82 -8.05
C LEU A 187 1.53 -9.40 -7.49
N ALA A 188 2.23 -8.50 -8.20
CA ALA A 188 2.39 -7.11 -7.80
C ALA A 188 1.02 -6.39 -7.70
N LEU A 189 0.15 -6.58 -8.70
CA LEU A 189 -1.22 -6.07 -8.71
C LEU A 189 -2.00 -6.59 -7.49
N ARG A 190 -1.91 -7.88 -7.15
CA ARG A 190 -2.60 -8.44 -5.98
C ARG A 190 -2.15 -7.78 -4.67
N ILE A 191 -0.86 -7.48 -4.54
CA ILE A 191 -0.34 -6.77 -3.37
C ILE A 191 -0.90 -5.35 -3.29
N VAL A 192 -0.97 -4.63 -4.43
CA VAL A 192 -1.62 -3.30 -4.49
C VAL A 192 -3.10 -3.38 -4.12
N LEU A 193 -3.84 -4.36 -4.64
CA LEU A 193 -5.26 -4.56 -4.31
C LEU A 193 -5.46 -4.83 -2.81
N GLY A 194 -4.61 -5.67 -2.21
CA GLY A 194 -4.65 -5.92 -0.77
C GLY A 194 -4.33 -4.66 0.06
N TRP A 195 -3.38 -3.85 -0.39
CA TRP A 195 -3.09 -2.55 0.23
C TRP A 195 -4.29 -1.60 0.10
N ILE A 196 -4.90 -1.46 -1.07
CA ILE A 196 -6.12 -0.65 -1.28
C ILE A 196 -7.23 -1.12 -0.34
N TYR A 197 -7.48 -2.43 -0.27
CA TYR A 197 -8.52 -3.02 0.56
C TYR A 197 -8.37 -2.65 2.04
N GLU A 198 -7.18 -2.82 2.61
CA GLU A 198 -6.90 -2.48 4.02
C GLU A 198 -7.00 -0.97 4.30
N ASN A 199 -6.74 -0.16 3.28
CA ASN A 199 -6.76 1.29 3.42
C ASN A 199 -8.13 1.93 3.17
N THR A 200 -9.05 1.22 2.54
CA THR A 200 -10.41 1.67 2.15
C THR A 200 -11.52 1.01 2.98
N ASN A 201 -11.23 0.73 4.25
CA ASN A 201 -12.16 0.07 5.18
C ASN A 201 -12.71 -1.27 4.65
N ARG A 202 -11.81 -2.09 4.05
CA ARG A 202 -12.12 -3.41 3.49
C ARG A 202 -13.17 -3.34 2.36
N SER A 203 -13.07 -2.31 1.52
CA SER A 203 -13.95 -2.13 0.36
C SER A 203 -13.56 -3.08 -0.77
N VAL A 204 -14.45 -4.01 -1.11
CA VAL A 204 -14.29 -4.86 -2.31
C VAL A 204 -14.50 -4.02 -3.57
N PHE A 205 -15.44 -3.08 -3.55
CA PHE A 205 -15.65 -2.10 -4.62
C PHE A 205 -14.35 -1.39 -5.03
N ALA A 206 -13.54 -0.92 -4.06
CA ALA A 206 -12.26 -0.28 -4.36
C ALA A 206 -11.30 -1.22 -5.12
N THR A 207 -11.26 -2.51 -4.77
CA THR A 207 -10.44 -3.50 -5.49
C THR A 207 -10.97 -3.81 -6.89
N ILE A 208 -12.29 -3.80 -7.08
CA ILE A 208 -12.94 -3.98 -8.38
C ILE A 208 -12.55 -2.83 -9.30
N VAL A 209 -12.71 -1.58 -8.84
CA VAL A 209 -12.36 -0.40 -9.63
C VAL A 209 -10.89 -0.42 -10.02
N CYS A 210 -9.98 -0.70 -9.08
CA CYS A 210 -8.55 -0.73 -9.37
C CYS A 210 -8.16 -1.84 -10.37
N GLN A 211 -8.74 -3.04 -10.26
CA GLN A 211 -8.51 -4.09 -11.25
C GLN A 211 -9.10 -3.70 -12.62
N ALA A 212 -10.30 -3.12 -12.64
CA ALA A 212 -10.95 -2.67 -13.88
C ALA A 212 -10.10 -1.61 -14.58
N THR A 213 -9.58 -0.60 -13.86
CA THR A 213 -8.69 0.39 -14.47
C THR A 213 -7.37 -0.22 -14.94
N SER A 214 -6.88 -1.27 -14.29
CA SER A 214 -5.76 -2.08 -14.78
C SER A 214 -6.03 -2.69 -16.15
N ASN A 215 -7.18 -3.35 -16.30
CA ASN A 215 -7.56 -4.01 -17.55
C ASN A 215 -7.84 -3.00 -18.66
N ILE A 216 -8.51 -1.88 -18.34
CA ILE A 216 -8.74 -0.77 -19.28
C ILE A 216 -7.40 -0.21 -19.76
N SER A 217 -6.45 -0.01 -18.84
CA SER A 217 -5.13 0.51 -19.19
C SER A 217 -4.36 -0.44 -20.08
N TRP A 218 -4.41 -1.75 -19.83
CA TRP A 218 -3.84 -2.78 -20.71
C TRP A 218 -4.47 -2.73 -22.12
N PHE A 219 -5.79 -2.64 -22.21
CA PHE A 219 -6.49 -2.57 -23.50
C PHE A 219 -6.10 -1.31 -24.29
N VAL A 220 -5.91 -0.19 -23.60
CA VAL A 220 -5.47 1.06 -24.24
C VAL A 220 -3.96 1.00 -24.60
N PHE A 221 -3.17 0.11 -24.01
CA PHE A 221 -1.71 0.09 -24.13
C PHE A 221 -1.19 -0.52 -25.44
N PRO A 222 -0.58 0.30 -26.30
CA PRO A 222 -1.25 0.84 -27.47
C PRO A 222 -2.12 -0.19 -28.21
N ASN A 223 -3.33 0.23 -28.54
CA ASN A 223 -4.22 -0.41 -29.52
C ASN A 223 -4.53 -1.88 -29.18
N ALA A 224 -5.43 -2.09 -28.20
CA ALA A 224 -5.88 -3.40 -27.73
C ALA A 224 -4.76 -4.30 -27.16
N GLY A 225 -3.74 -3.72 -26.55
CA GLY A 225 -2.63 -4.49 -25.96
C GLY A 225 -1.58 -4.95 -26.97
N SER A 226 -1.63 -4.49 -28.23
CA SER A 226 -0.79 -5.02 -29.33
C SER A 226 0.72 -4.94 -29.06
N HIS A 227 1.16 -3.91 -28.34
CA HIS A 227 2.57 -3.70 -27.97
C HIS A 227 2.80 -3.85 -26.46
N TYR A 228 1.89 -4.54 -25.77
CA TYR A 228 2.02 -4.80 -24.35
C TYR A 228 3.13 -5.82 -24.08
N ASP A 229 4.18 -5.36 -23.41
CA ASP A 229 5.25 -6.19 -22.89
C ASP A 229 5.18 -6.18 -21.35
N PRO A 230 4.85 -7.32 -20.70
CA PRO A 230 4.65 -7.39 -19.25
C PRO A 230 5.92 -7.11 -18.44
N VAL A 231 7.11 -7.15 -19.04
CA VAL A 231 8.38 -6.85 -18.35
C VAL A 231 8.34 -5.46 -17.70
N PHE A 232 7.86 -4.46 -18.44
CA PHE A 232 7.81 -3.06 -18.00
C PHE A 232 6.84 -2.82 -16.83
N PRO A 233 5.54 -3.13 -16.96
CA PRO A 233 4.59 -2.93 -15.87
C PRO A 233 4.89 -3.87 -14.70
N ALA A 234 5.42 -5.08 -14.91
CA ALA A 234 5.85 -5.96 -13.82
C ALA A 234 6.99 -5.32 -13.02
N GLY A 235 8.03 -4.81 -13.68
CA GLY A 235 9.15 -4.14 -13.03
C GLY A 235 8.73 -2.88 -12.27
N ILE A 236 7.93 -2.01 -12.91
CA ILE A 236 7.46 -0.75 -12.33
C ILE A 236 6.51 -1.02 -11.15
N ALA A 237 5.53 -1.93 -11.31
CA ALA A 237 4.60 -2.27 -10.24
C ALA A 237 5.33 -2.93 -9.06
N SER A 238 6.29 -3.82 -9.32
CA SER A 238 7.10 -4.46 -8.28
C SER A 238 7.95 -3.43 -7.51
N ALA A 239 8.60 -2.50 -8.21
CA ALA A 239 9.32 -1.40 -7.58
C ALA A 239 8.39 -0.52 -6.72
N GLY A 240 7.19 -0.22 -7.22
CA GLY A 240 6.14 0.49 -6.49
C GLY A 240 5.68 -0.25 -5.23
N VAL A 241 5.45 -1.57 -5.32
CA VAL A 241 5.10 -2.42 -4.18
C VAL A 241 6.20 -2.44 -3.14
N VAL A 242 7.46 -2.59 -3.55
CA VAL A 242 8.62 -2.54 -2.64
C VAL A 242 8.68 -1.18 -1.95
N LEU A 243 8.56 -0.09 -2.71
CA LEU A 243 8.54 1.28 -2.19
C LEU A 243 7.42 1.48 -1.17
N VAL A 244 6.17 1.15 -1.52
CA VAL A 244 4.99 1.30 -0.64
C VAL A 244 5.08 0.39 0.58
N THR A 245 5.63 -0.80 0.44
CA THR A 245 5.84 -1.71 1.57
C THR A 245 6.87 -1.10 2.52
N LEU A 246 8.04 -0.68 2.01
CA LEU A 246 9.11 -0.10 2.82
C LEU A 246 8.70 1.22 3.48
N THR A 247 7.95 2.10 2.79
CA THR A 247 7.39 3.33 3.38
C THR A 247 6.23 3.00 4.32
N GLY A 248 5.27 2.17 3.97
CA GLY A 248 4.17 1.75 4.86
C GLY A 248 4.66 1.20 6.21
N LEU A 249 5.80 0.49 6.19
CA LEU A 249 6.50 0.03 7.39
C LEU A 249 7.21 1.14 8.16
N ALA A 250 7.70 2.19 7.48
CA ALA A 250 8.36 3.35 8.10
C ALA A 250 7.36 4.28 8.77
N THR A 251 6.14 4.26 8.28
CA THR A 251 5.12 5.24 8.60
C THR A 251 4.11 4.72 9.63
N GLY A 252 4.13 3.42 9.94
CA GLY A 252 3.48 2.89 11.13
C GLY A 252 1.96 2.91 11.07
N ARG A 253 1.36 2.29 10.05
CA ARG A 253 -0.08 2.03 10.10
C ARG A 253 -0.36 0.83 11.01
N ARG A 254 -0.98 1.11 12.17
CA ARG A 254 -1.51 0.10 13.10
C ARG A 254 -2.51 -0.79 12.36
N ASN A 255 -2.14 -2.03 12.07
CA ASN A 255 -3.11 -3.06 11.72
C ASN A 255 -3.72 -3.56 13.02
N ARG A 256 -5.03 -3.39 13.18
CA ARG A 256 -5.78 -3.67 14.43
C ARG A 256 -5.88 -5.18 14.75
N SER A 257 -5.14 -6.03 14.04
CA SER A 257 -5.21 -7.50 14.14
C SER A 257 -3.85 -8.22 14.16
N ASP A 258 -2.74 -7.51 14.38
CA ASP A 258 -1.44 -8.18 14.57
C ASP A 258 -1.31 -8.67 16.03
N HIS A 259 -1.84 -9.86 16.30
CA HIS A 259 -1.48 -10.67 17.47
C HIS A 259 -0.73 -11.96 17.11
N GLN A 260 -0.47 -12.26 15.81
CA GLN A 260 0.01 -13.60 15.41
C GLN A 260 0.99 -13.61 14.22
N GLY A 261 1.92 -12.65 14.11
CA GLY A 261 2.81 -12.54 12.95
C GLY A 261 4.28 -12.35 13.27
N GLU A 262 4.90 -13.20 14.09
CA GLU A 262 6.30 -13.03 14.50
C GLU A 262 7.32 -13.37 13.39
N ASP A 263 7.09 -14.41 12.59
CA ASP A 263 8.09 -14.90 11.61
C ASP A 263 8.38 -13.94 10.44
N MET A 264 7.35 -13.32 9.86
CA MET A 264 7.55 -12.41 8.72
C MET A 264 8.18 -11.08 9.17
N ASN A 265 7.91 -10.65 10.40
CA ASN A 265 8.49 -9.42 10.95
C ASN A 265 10.03 -9.53 11.07
N GLY A 266 10.58 -10.71 11.31
CA GLY A 266 12.03 -10.94 11.40
C GLY A 266 12.82 -10.53 10.15
N GLN A 267 12.39 -10.97 8.96
CA GLN A 267 13.04 -10.62 7.69
C GLN A 267 12.92 -9.12 7.39
N LEU A 268 11.75 -8.55 7.66
CA LEU A 268 11.49 -7.10 7.52
C LEU A 268 12.32 -6.25 8.49
N TYR A 269 12.53 -6.75 9.71
CA TYR A 269 13.39 -6.12 10.72
C TYR A 269 14.87 -6.23 10.35
N ALA A 270 15.29 -7.32 9.70
CA ALA A 270 16.64 -7.46 9.15
C ALA A 270 16.92 -6.41 8.05
N VAL A 271 16.00 -6.22 7.10
CA VAL A 271 16.12 -5.18 6.06
C VAL A 271 16.21 -3.78 6.68
N ARG A 272 15.41 -3.49 7.72
CA ARG A 272 15.47 -2.20 8.44
C ARG A 272 16.80 -1.98 9.14
N ARG A 273 17.30 -2.98 9.88
CA ARG A 273 18.60 -2.88 10.55
C ARG A 273 19.73 -2.68 9.54
N TRP A 274 19.65 -3.33 8.38
CA TRP A 274 20.60 -3.13 7.30
C TRP A 274 20.54 -1.72 6.68
N MET A 275 19.34 -1.19 6.41
CA MET A 275 19.15 0.16 5.86
C MET A 275 19.74 1.28 6.70
N TYR A 276 19.78 1.09 8.02
CA TYR A 276 20.33 2.04 9.00
C TYR A 276 21.58 1.50 9.70
N ARG A 277 22.30 0.55 9.09
CA ARG A 277 23.51 -0.05 9.64
C ARG A 277 24.53 1.06 9.91
N GLY A 278 25.05 1.14 11.14
CA GLY A 278 25.91 2.24 11.58
C GLY A 278 25.18 3.50 12.07
N GLY A 279 23.88 3.40 12.37
CA GLY A 279 23.09 4.49 12.99
C GLY A 279 22.71 5.63 12.03
N ARG A 280 22.95 5.47 10.72
CA ARG A 280 22.71 6.48 9.70
C ARG A 280 22.00 5.86 8.49
N PRO A 281 21.15 6.61 7.77
CA PRO A 281 20.48 6.08 6.59
C PRO A 281 21.47 5.84 5.45
N GLY A 282 21.56 4.61 4.97
CA GLY A 282 22.26 4.25 3.74
C GLY A 282 21.62 4.89 2.50
N TRP A 283 22.16 4.62 1.29
CA TRP A 283 21.61 5.17 0.05
C TRP A 283 20.12 4.86 -0.15
N LEU A 284 19.72 3.59 0.00
CA LEU A 284 18.32 3.16 -0.17
C LEU A 284 17.41 3.88 0.84
N ALA A 285 17.82 3.93 2.11
CA ALA A 285 17.09 4.63 3.17
C ALA A 285 16.92 6.12 2.87
N ARG A 286 17.92 6.79 2.28
CA ARG A 286 17.82 8.21 1.89
C ARG A 286 16.78 8.44 0.80
N VAL A 287 16.72 7.57 -0.21
CA VAL A 287 15.71 7.65 -1.28
C VAL A 287 14.31 7.46 -0.71
N LEU A 288 14.11 6.39 0.08
CA LEU A 288 12.83 6.09 0.71
C LEU A 288 12.37 7.20 1.67
N ASN A 289 13.29 7.76 2.44
CA ASN A 289 13.00 8.87 3.35
C ASN A 289 12.55 10.13 2.59
N ARG A 290 13.13 10.43 1.41
CA ARG A 290 12.69 11.57 0.59
C ARG A 290 11.25 11.39 0.09
N VAL A 291 10.92 10.19 -0.41
CA VAL A 291 9.56 9.86 -0.85
C VAL A 291 8.59 9.98 0.32
N ALA A 292 8.92 9.38 1.46
CA ALA A 292 8.10 9.44 2.67
C ALA A 292 7.93 10.88 3.18
N SER A 293 8.99 11.71 3.18
CA SER A 293 8.90 13.13 3.55
C SER A 293 7.95 13.92 2.65
N GLY A 294 7.98 13.69 1.33
CA GLY A 294 7.05 14.31 0.39
C GLY A 294 5.60 13.87 0.67
N GLN A 295 5.39 12.56 0.80
CA GLN A 295 4.09 11.97 1.12
C GLN A 295 3.50 12.52 2.43
N PHE A 296 4.33 12.59 3.48
CA PHE A 296 3.95 13.08 4.81
C PHE A 296 3.64 14.57 4.82
N SER A 297 4.47 15.36 4.14
CA SER A 297 4.25 16.80 3.99
C SER A 297 2.91 17.10 3.33
N ALA A 298 2.54 16.32 2.31
CA ALA A 298 1.29 16.45 1.58
C ALA A 298 0.08 15.82 2.31
N GLY A 299 0.30 15.18 3.47
CA GLY A 299 -0.73 14.40 4.19
C GLY A 299 -1.37 13.29 3.37
N LEU A 300 -0.79 12.96 2.22
CA LEU A 300 -1.34 12.04 1.25
C LEU A 300 -1.10 10.61 1.73
N LEU A 301 -2.18 9.84 1.92
CA LEU A 301 -2.13 8.42 2.31
C LEU A 301 -1.20 8.13 3.50
N SER A 302 -1.07 9.09 4.42
CA SER A 302 -0.14 9.07 5.54
C SER A 302 -0.86 8.68 6.85
N PRO A 303 -0.20 7.96 7.77
CA PRO A 303 -0.75 7.63 9.08
C PRO A 303 -1.12 8.87 9.91
N GLY A 304 -2.08 8.72 10.82
CA GLY A 304 -2.50 9.76 11.75
C GLY A 304 -1.40 10.03 12.79
N GLY A 305 -0.44 10.90 12.47
CA GLY A 305 0.74 11.20 13.29
C GLY A 305 2.03 11.31 12.47
N ALA A 306 1.99 10.88 11.21
CA ALA A 306 3.11 11.02 10.29
C ALA A 306 3.34 12.48 9.88
N VAL A 307 4.56 12.99 10.07
CA VAL A 307 4.96 14.35 9.72
C VAL A 307 6.33 14.36 9.06
N SER A 308 6.59 15.34 8.19
CA SER A 308 7.96 15.63 7.76
C SER A 308 8.52 16.77 8.60
N LEU A 309 9.58 16.51 9.36
CA LEU A 309 10.36 17.53 10.06
C LEU A 309 11.33 18.18 9.09
N GLU A 310 11.31 19.51 9.00
CA GLU A 310 12.27 20.32 8.28
C GLU A 310 13.16 21.09 9.26
N VAL A 311 14.48 20.92 9.13
CA VAL A 311 15.48 21.62 9.94
C VAL A 311 16.68 22.01 9.08
N ARG A 312 17.30 23.15 9.37
CA ARG A 312 18.52 23.56 8.67
C ARG A 312 19.69 22.66 9.07
N GLY A 313 20.42 22.13 8.08
CA GLY A 313 21.58 21.28 8.32
C GLY A 313 22.73 22.09 8.91
N ARG A 314 23.24 21.69 10.09
CA ARG A 314 24.27 22.45 10.82
C ARG A 314 25.58 22.63 10.05
N SER A 315 25.97 21.63 9.26
CA SER A 315 27.23 21.65 8.49
C SER A 315 27.01 22.10 7.05
N SER A 316 25.85 21.81 6.47
CA SER A 316 25.57 22.06 5.05
C SER A 316 24.80 23.35 4.77
N GLY A 317 24.17 23.96 5.77
CA GLY A 317 23.27 25.11 5.61
C GLY A 317 21.95 24.83 4.87
N ARG A 318 21.86 23.72 4.12
CA ARG A 318 20.68 23.26 3.38
C ARG A 318 19.53 22.83 4.30
N MET A 319 18.29 23.02 3.86
CA MET A 319 17.12 22.44 4.53
C MET A 319 17.12 20.92 4.39
N ILE A 320 17.01 20.23 5.52
CA ILE A 320 16.93 18.77 5.62
C ILE A 320 15.52 18.39 6.05
N SER A 321 14.92 17.45 5.31
CA SER A 321 13.60 16.89 5.62
C SER A 321 13.73 15.45 6.10
N VAL A 322 13.05 15.11 7.19
CA VAL A 322 13.06 13.77 7.78
C VAL A 322 11.63 13.32 8.09
N PRO A 323 11.19 12.15 7.64
CA PRO A 323 9.88 11.62 8.00
C PRO A 323 9.94 11.08 9.44
N LEU A 324 9.04 11.57 10.29
CA LEU A 324 8.92 11.16 11.69
C LEU A 324 7.46 10.82 12.04
N MET A 325 7.30 10.12 13.15
CA MET A 325 5.98 9.87 13.76
C MET A 325 5.87 10.69 15.03
N VAL A 326 4.79 11.47 15.14
CA VAL A 326 4.39 12.15 16.36
C VAL A 326 3.74 11.15 17.29
N ALA A 327 4.22 11.10 18.53
CA ALA A 327 3.60 10.33 19.61
C ALA A 327 2.80 11.25 20.52
N ASP A 328 1.51 10.96 20.68
CA ASP A 328 0.63 11.62 21.63
C ASP A 328 0.67 10.89 22.98
N LEU A 329 0.90 11.61 24.08
CA LEU A 329 0.76 11.10 25.45
C LEU A 329 0.13 12.18 26.33
N GLY A 330 -1.11 11.94 26.77
CA GLY A 330 -1.96 13.00 27.35
C GLY A 330 -2.25 14.08 26.31
N ASP A 331 -2.16 15.34 26.72
CA ASP A 331 -2.37 16.50 25.84
C ASP A 331 -1.08 17.00 25.16
N GLN A 332 -0.02 16.19 25.18
CA GLN A 332 1.31 16.58 24.70
C GLN A 332 1.73 15.73 23.50
N GLU A 333 2.42 16.36 22.55
CA GLU A 333 2.95 15.74 21.35
C GLU A 333 4.48 15.62 21.43
N TYR A 334 5.01 14.47 21.02
CA TYR A 334 6.45 14.16 21.13
C TYR A 334 7.03 13.60 19.83
N LEU A 335 8.31 13.87 19.59
CA LEU A 335 9.14 13.22 18.59
C LEU A 335 10.23 12.37 19.26
N VAL A 336 10.48 11.19 18.70
CA VAL A 336 11.47 10.26 19.25
C VAL A 336 12.54 9.95 18.21
N SER A 337 13.81 10.03 18.61
CA SER A 337 14.93 9.57 17.78
C SER A 337 15.19 8.09 17.99
N MET A 338 14.58 7.23 17.17
CA MET A 338 14.80 5.78 17.20
C MET A 338 16.25 5.35 16.87
N LEU A 339 17.09 6.26 16.36
CA LEU A 339 18.51 6.00 16.05
C LEU A 339 19.46 6.61 17.08
N GLY A 340 18.92 7.11 18.19
CA GLY A 340 19.70 7.67 19.30
C GLY A 340 20.16 9.12 19.08
N ALA A 341 21.05 9.58 19.98
CA ALA A 341 21.54 10.96 20.04
C ALA A 341 22.41 11.39 18.84
N ASP A 342 23.03 10.42 18.16
CA ASP A 342 23.94 10.70 17.05
C ASP A 342 23.25 10.84 15.69
N ALA A 343 21.92 10.68 15.65
CA ALA A 343 21.15 10.92 14.46
C ALA A 343 21.35 12.36 13.97
N ASN A 344 21.62 12.53 12.67
CA ASN A 344 21.95 13.85 12.13
C ASN A 344 20.85 14.89 12.34
N TRP A 345 19.57 14.48 12.31
CA TRP A 345 18.47 15.39 12.55
C TRP A 345 18.43 15.89 14.00
N VAL A 346 18.73 15.03 14.99
CA VAL A 346 18.85 15.42 16.41
C VAL A 346 19.94 16.46 16.58
N ARG A 347 21.12 16.20 16.00
CA ARG A 347 22.25 17.15 16.03
C ARG A 347 21.90 18.47 15.34
N ASN A 348 21.12 18.45 14.25
CA ASN A 348 20.65 19.67 13.59
C ASN A 348 19.61 20.43 14.41
N VAL A 349 18.67 19.72 15.07
CA VAL A 349 17.67 20.33 15.96
C VAL A 349 18.34 21.03 17.14
N ARG A 350 19.31 20.37 17.79
CA ARG A 350 20.10 20.96 18.88
C ARG A 350 20.86 22.21 18.40
N ALA A 351 21.50 22.14 17.23
CA ALA A 351 22.19 23.29 16.64
C ALA A 351 21.22 24.44 16.26
N ALA A 352 19.99 24.11 15.88
CA ALA A 352 18.92 25.08 15.61
C ALA A 352 18.18 25.55 16.87
N LYS A 353 18.70 25.24 18.08
CA LYS A 353 18.06 25.57 19.36
C LYS A 353 16.59 25.13 19.42
N GLY A 354 16.31 23.92 18.92
CA GLY A 354 14.96 23.33 18.89
C GLY A 354 14.05 23.83 17.76
N HIS A 355 14.41 24.89 17.02
CA HIS A 355 13.52 25.49 16.02
C HIS A 355 13.43 24.62 14.76
N VAL A 356 12.22 24.18 14.43
CA VAL A 356 11.94 23.36 13.24
C VAL A 356 10.59 23.71 12.62
N VAL A 357 10.33 23.16 11.43
CA VAL A 357 9.00 23.18 10.83
C VAL A 357 8.50 21.75 10.67
N LEU A 358 7.31 21.45 11.20
CA LEU A 358 6.60 20.21 10.91
C LEU A 358 5.68 20.41 9.72
N ARG A 359 5.68 19.46 8.79
CA ARG A 359 4.82 19.49 7.60
C ARG A 359 3.87 18.33 7.55
N ARG A 360 2.59 18.69 7.42
CA ARG A 360 1.46 17.80 7.10
C ARG A 360 0.26 18.65 6.70
N ASN A 361 -0.11 18.65 5.41
CA ASN A 361 -1.16 19.54 4.86
C ASN A 361 -0.91 21.04 5.12
N GLY A 362 0.35 21.43 5.28
CA GLY A 362 0.71 22.79 5.71
C GLY A 362 2.08 22.81 6.38
N ARG A 363 2.46 23.99 6.85
CA ARG A 363 3.71 24.24 7.61
C ARG A 363 3.34 24.66 9.03
N ARG A 364 3.85 23.97 10.05
CA ARG A 364 3.69 24.30 11.46
C ARG A 364 5.08 24.54 12.06
N PRO A 365 5.52 25.81 12.19
CA PRO A 365 6.71 26.14 12.95
C PRO A 365 6.53 25.77 14.42
N VAL A 366 7.52 25.11 15.01
CA VAL A 366 7.48 24.63 16.41
C VAL A 366 8.88 24.71 17.02
N VAL A 367 8.92 24.65 18.35
CA VAL A 367 10.15 24.46 19.12
C VAL A 367 10.14 23.04 19.68
N LEU A 368 11.27 22.36 19.57
CA LEU A 368 11.51 21.04 20.12
C LEU A 368 12.32 21.14 21.40
N GLU A 369 11.69 20.82 22.52
CA GLU A 369 12.32 20.82 23.84
C GLU A 369 12.72 19.40 24.22
N GLU A 370 14.00 19.19 24.53
CA GLU A 370 14.48 17.86 24.89
C GLU A 370 13.97 17.45 26.28
N VAL A 371 13.30 16.31 26.36
CA VAL A 371 12.73 15.77 27.60
C VAL A 371 13.84 15.15 28.44
N GLU A 372 13.82 15.35 29.75
CA GLU A 372 14.75 14.72 30.69
C GLU A 372 14.69 13.18 30.62
N SER A 373 15.83 12.49 30.74
CA SER A 373 15.92 11.03 30.55
C SER A 373 14.94 10.23 31.40
N GLY A 374 14.75 10.61 32.68
CA GLY A 374 13.84 9.93 33.60
C GLY A 374 12.36 9.94 33.17
N LEU A 375 11.96 10.89 32.32
CA LEU A 375 10.57 11.03 31.87
C LEU A 375 10.29 10.39 30.51
N ARG A 376 11.29 9.78 29.85
CA ARG A 376 11.17 9.30 28.46
C ARG A 376 10.52 7.94 28.32
N ALA A 377 10.66 7.07 29.33
CA ALA A 377 10.17 5.68 29.27
C ALA A 377 8.70 5.52 28.81
N PRO A 378 7.71 6.22 29.41
CA PRO A 378 6.31 6.11 28.95
C PRO A 378 6.11 6.62 27.52
N ILE A 379 6.88 7.63 27.11
CA ILE A 379 6.82 8.20 25.75
C ILE A 379 7.39 7.21 24.73
N LEU A 380 8.50 6.53 25.05
CA LEU A 380 9.09 5.49 24.18
C LEU A 380 8.14 4.31 23.98
N ARG A 381 7.47 3.86 25.05
CA ARG A 381 6.44 2.80 24.95
C ARG A 381 5.29 3.23 24.04
N ARG A 382 4.78 4.45 24.23
CA ARG A 382 3.72 5.02 23.38
C ARG A 382 4.17 5.17 21.92
N TYR A 383 5.39 5.62 21.70
CA TYR A 383 5.99 5.74 20.39
C TYR A 383 6.10 4.38 19.68
N LEU A 384 6.53 3.30 20.34
CA LEU A 384 6.52 1.94 19.77
C LEU A 384 5.11 1.40 19.46
N ALA A 385 4.09 1.90 20.15
CA ALA A 385 2.70 1.61 19.83
C ALA A 385 2.27 2.24 18.47
N LEU A 386 2.81 3.41 18.15
CA LEU A 386 2.46 4.20 16.96
C LEU A 386 3.40 3.97 15.78
N ALA A 387 4.68 3.70 16.02
CA ALA A 387 5.72 3.56 15.02
C ALA A 387 6.31 2.12 14.98
N PRO A 388 5.60 1.13 14.43
CA PRO A 388 6.13 -0.22 14.16
C PRO A 388 7.51 -0.25 13.51
N GLY A 389 7.81 0.74 12.67
CA GLY A 389 9.10 0.86 12.02
C GLY A 389 10.27 1.11 12.99
N ALA A 390 10.03 1.66 14.17
CA ALA A 390 11.07 1.92 15.15
C ALA A 390 11.48 0.67 15.95
N ARG A 391 10.61 -0.35 16.02
CA ARG A 391 10.83 -1.56 16.83
C ARG A 391 12.18 -2.25 16.59
N PRO A 392 12.72 -2.37 15.36
CA PRO A 392 14.01 -3.03 15.14
C PRO A 392 15.22 -2.25 15.63
N HIS A 393 15.02 -0.99 16.04
CA HIS A 393 16.07 -0.07 16.44
C HIS A 393 16.08 0.20 17.95
N LEU A 394 15.07 -0.27 18.68
CA LEU A 394 14.99 -0.22 20.13
C LEU A 394 15.13 -1.65 20.69
N PRO A 395 15.99 -1.88 21.70
CA PRO A 395 16.15 -3.20 22.31
C PRO A 395 15.04 -3.49 23.35
N VAL A 396 13.80 -3.07 23.06
CA VAL A 396 12.61 -3.26 23.89
C VAL A 396 11.40 -3.52 23.00
N THR A 397 10.46 -4.31 23.49
CA THR A 397 9.19 -4.62 22.81
C THR A 397 8.03 -3.88 23.48
N ARG A 398 6.81 -4.11 23.03
CA ARG A 398 5.61 -3.52 23.66
C ARG A 398 5.32 -4.13 25.03
N ASP A 399 5.77 -5.35 25.23
CA ASP A 399 5.49 -6.16 26.41
C ASP A 399 6.65 -6.10 27.43
N SER A 400 7.77 -5.46 27.06
CA SER A 400 8.88 -5.12 27.97
C SER A 400 8.40 -4.32 29.18
N THR A 401 9.05 -4.52 30.33
CA THR A 401 8.68 -3.91 31.61
C THR A 401 8.93 -2.39 31.63
N ALA A 402 8.42 -1.68 32.64
CA ALA A 402 8.72 -0.26 32.80
C ALA A 402 10.24 -0.03 32.99
N GLU A 403 10.88 -0.88 33.80
CA GLU A 403 12.32 -0.87 34.06
C GLU A 403 13.14 -1.06 32.77
N ASP A 404 12.73 -1.97 31.88
CA ASP A 404 13.38 -2.14 30.57
C ASP A 404 13.37 -0.85 29.75
N PHE A 405 12.24 -0.12 29.76
CA PHE A 405 12.11 1.16 29.07
C PHE A 405 12.95 2.27 29.72
N GLU A 406 13.04 2.28 31.04
CA GLU A 406 13.88 3.22 31.81
C GLU A 406 15.37 2.99 31.53
N ALA A 407 15.81 1.72 31.48
CA ALA A 407 17.20 1.36 31.20
C ALA A 407 17.67 1.86 29.82
N VAL A 408 16.78 1.86 28.82
CA VAL A 408 17.12 2.31 27.46
C VAL A 408 16.90 3.81 27.23
N ALA A 409 16.04 4.44 28.03
CA ALA A 409 15.61 5.83 27.87
C ALA A 409 16.75 6.87 27.68
N PRO A 410 17.89 6.79 28.38
CA PRO A 410 19.00 7.73 28.18
C PRO A 410 19.55 7.73 26.75
N ARG A 411 19.47 6.59 26.04
CA ARG A 411 20.05 6.42 24.70
C ARG A 411 19.20 7.02 23.58
N TYR A 412 17.91 7.22 23.81
CA TYR A 412 16.93 7.63 22.79
C TYR A 412 16.37 9.02 23.13
N PRO A 413 16.88 10.09 22.48
CA PRO A 413 16.34 11.44 22.67
C PRO A 413 14.86 11.52 22.36
N VAL A 414 14.13 12.24 23.20
CA VAL A 414 12.72 12.56 23.07
C VAL A 414 12.58 14.07 23.11
N PHE A 415 11.78 14.62 22.20
CA PHE A 415 11.50 16.04 22.11
C PHE A 415 10.01 16.30 22.27
N ARG A 416 9.64 17.15 23.22
CA ARG A 416 8.30 17.71 23.32
C ARG A 416 8.12 18.78 22.27
N ILE A 417 6.99 18.76 21.57
CA ILE A 417 6.62 19.77 20.58
C ILE A 417 5.90 20.90 21.30
N THR A 418 6.46 22.11 21.25
CA THR A 418 5.80 23.33 21.73
C THR A 418 5.55 24.28 20.54
N ASP A 419 4.39 24.95 20.55
CA ASP A 419 4.10 25.92 19.49
C ASP A 419 5.09 27.09 19.58
N SER A 420 5.58 27.54 18.43
CA SER A 420 6.43 28.74 18.35
C SER A 420 5.56 30.01 18.50
N ARG A 421 4.88 30.18 19.63
CA ARG A 421 4.37 31.51 19.97
C ARG A 421 5.58 32.33 20.40
N LEU A 422 5.95 33.31 19.58
CA LEU A 422 6.67 34.48 20.10
C LEU A 422 5.89 34.97 21.33
N PRO A 423 6.55 35.32 22.45
CA PRO A 423 5.86 35.91 23.58
C PRO A 423 5.03 37.09 23.07
N ALA A 424 3.76 37.17 23.51
CA ALA A 424 2.86 38.25 23.16
C ALA A 424 3.52 39.58 23.55
N SER A 425 4.09 40.27 22.57
CA SER A 425 4.57 41.63 22.75
C SER A 425 3.35 42.48 23.05
N THR A 426 3.24 42.87 24.31
CA THR A 426 2.62 44.09 24.84
C THR A 426 1.65 44.74 23.87
N GLN A 427 0.36 44.43 24.01
CA GLN A 427 -0.68 45.32 23.49
C GLN A 427 -0.45 46.69 24.14
N VAL A 428 0.10 47.61 23.36
CA VAL A 428 0.05 49.03 23.69
C VAL A 428 -1.43 49.38 23.75
N GLN A 429 -1.92 49.59 24.97
CA GLN A 429 -3.19 50.25 25.23
C GLN A 429 -3.16 51.58 24.47
N ARG A 430 -3.91 51.66 23.38
CA ARG A 430 -4.39 52.95 22.88
C ARG A 430 -5.49 53.38 23.83
N THR A 431 -5.11 54.11 24.87
CA THR A 431 -6.00 55.07 25.51
C THR A 431 -6.04 56.31 24.61
N THR A 432 -7.21 56.62 24.07
CA THR A 432 -7.53 57.98 23.59
C THR A 432 -8.72 58.48 24.40
N PRO A 433 -8.67 59.73 24.90
CA PRO A 433 -9.80 60.37 25.57
C PRO A 433 -10.98 60.63 24.62
#